data_AF-A0AAD8DWD1-F1
#
_entry.id   AF-A0AAD8DWD1-F1
#
_cell.length_a   1.000
_cell.length_b   1.000
_cell.length_c   1.000
_cell.angle_alpha   90.00
_cell.angle_beta   90.00
_cell.angle_gamma   90.00
#
_symmetry.space_group_name_H-M   'P 1'
#
loop_
_entity.id
_entity.type
_entity.pdbx_description
1 polymer ?
#
loop_
_entity_poly.entity_id
_entity_poly.type
_entity_poly.pdbx_seq_one_letter_code
_entity_poly.pdbx_strand_id
1 'polypeptide(L)'
;MTKRSRKPFEDLSKKQKKRQSNDNIGDDPNEVAYSAAALLKGDGREDIASVIEHMLQNPEAAATIKEMLNKPAPSTIFSPEKALGLLLSLKLSKWQYITLRETTIREGSKEIYPSYYKVQKAKLQCYPPKTFVTVTDSSAKIALQALLDLTVNRIFETIRSPDAIQDKQLILISKWGFDGASN
;
A
#
# COMPACT_ATOMS: atom_id res chain seq x y z
N MET A 1 -6.75 13.99 -55.10
CA MET A 1 -6.07 13.62 -53.84
C MET A 1 -7.11 13.57 -52.72
N THR A 2 -7.49 12.38 -52.30
CA THR A 2 -8.45 12.17 -51.20
C THR A 2 -7.79 12.50 -49.86
N LYS A 3 -8.26 13.55 -49.16
CA LYS A 3 -7.82 13.88 -47.81
C LYS A 3 -8.17 12.71 -46.88
N ARG A 4 -7.16 12.03 -46.34
CA ARG A 4 -7.31 10.99 -45.32
C ARG A 4 -8.04 11.57 -44.11
N SER A 5 -9.11 10.94 -43.65
CA SER A 5 -9.85 11.40 -42.47
C SER A 5 -8.93 11.44 -41.25
N ARG A 6 -8.93 12.57 -40.53
CA ARG A 6 -8.17 12.71 -39.29
C ARG A 6 -8.82 11.82 -38.24
N LYS A 7 -8.01 10.99 -37.57
CA LYS A 7 -8.48 10.22 -36.41
C LYS A 7 -8.81 11.18 -35.26
N PRO A 8 -9.77 10.83 -34.38
CA PRO A 8 -10.05 11.59 -33.17
C PRO A 8 -8.79 11.79 -32.33
N PHE A 9 -8.66 12.94 -31.66
CA PHE A 9 -7.45 13.27 -30.89
C PHE A 9 -7.14 12.19 -29.85
N GLU A 10 -8.16 11.65 -29.19
CA GLU A 10 -8.00 10.61 -28.18
C GLU A 10 -7.29 9.34 -28.68
N ASP A 11 -7.55 8.96 -29.94
CA ASP A 11 -7.04 7.74 -30.57
C ASP A 11 -5.63 7.90 -31.17
N LEU A 12 -5.01 9.07 -31.04
CA LEU A 12 -3.68 9.35 -31.56
C LEU A 12 -2.56 8.90 -30.61
N SER A 13 -1.46 8.43 -31.19
CA SER A 13 -0.23 8.15 -30.42
C SER A 13 0.37 9.45 -29.86
N LYS A 14 1.15 9.36 -28.77
CA LYS A 14 1.82 10.52 -28.13
C LYS A 14 2.61 11.38 -29.13
N LYS A 15 3.31 10.77 -30.10
CA LYS A 15 4.05 11.49 -31.15
C LYS A 15 3.11 12.25 -32.10
N GLN A 16 1.94 11.71 -32.41
CA GLN A 16 0.94 12.36 -33.27
C GLN A 16 0.19 13.47 -32.53
N LYS A 17 -0.20 13.24 -31.26
CA LYS A 17 -0.76 14.29 -30.38
C LYS A 17 0.20 15.49 -30.31
N LYS A 18 1.48 15.24 -30.08
CA LYS A 18 2.53 16.29 -30.06
C LYS A 18 2.65 17.05 -31.39
N ARG A 19 2.64 16.34 -32.53
CA ARG A 19 2.71 16.98 -33.85
C ARG A 19 1.48 17.84 -34.16
N GLN A 20 0.31 17.47 -33.66
CA GLN A 20 -0.92 18.23 -33.86
C GLN A 20 -1.06 19.39 -32.88
N SER A 21 -0.52 19.26 -31.66
CA SER A 21 -0.44 20.37 -30.70
C SER A 21 0.67 21.37 -30.99
N ASN A 22 1.62 21.02 -31.87
CA ASN A 22 2.69 21.92 -32.30
C ASN A 22 2.17 23.17 -33.03
N ASP A 23 0.93 23.14 -33.54
CA ASP A 23 0.29 24.29 -34.19
C ASP A 23 0.09 25.46 -33.19
N ASN A 24 0.09 25.19 -31.88
CA ASN A 24 -0.10 26.18 -30.80
C ASN A 24 1.24 26.62 -30.15
N ILE A 25 2.40 26.27 -30.72
CA ILE A 25 3.72 26.57 -30.13
C ILE A 25 4.04 28.08 -30.09
N GLY A 26 3.29 28.91 -30.82
CA GLY A 26 3.44 30.36 -30.82
C GLY A 26 2.57 31.12 -29.81
N ASP A 27 1.62 30.43 -29.16
CA ASP A 27 0.66 31.08 -28.26
C ASP A 27 1.25 31.25 -26.85
N ASP A 28 0.76 32.26 -26.11
CA ASP A 28 1.17 32.48 -24.73
C ASP A 28 0.77 31.26 -23.86
N PRO A 29 1.71 30.61 -23.15
CA PRO A 29 1.41 29.43 -22.35
C PRO A 29 0.30 29.64 -21.32
N ASN A 30 0.16 30.86 -20.78
CA ASN A 30 -0.89 31.18 -19.83
C ASN A 30 -2.25 31.28 -20.54
N GLU A 31 -2.32 31.89 -21.71
CA GLU A 31 -3.54 31.96 -22.53
C GLU A 31 -4.03 30.55 -22.94
N VAL A 32 -3.11 29.66 -23.31
CA VAL A 32 -3.43 28.25 -23.62
C VAL A 32 -3.92 27.50 -22.37
N ALA A 33 -3.33 27.75 -21.21
CA ALA A 33 -3.75 27.11 -19.96
C ALA A 33 -5.12 27.62 -19.47
N TYR A 34 -5.38 28.93 -19.59
CA TYR A 34 -6.69 29.52 -19.26
C TYR A 34 -7.79 29.06 -20.21
N SER A 35 -7.53 29.00 -21.51
CA SER A 35 -8.48 28.47 -22.49
C SER A 35 -8.77 26.99 -22.26
N ALA A 36 -7.76 26.19 -21.91
CA ALA A 36 -7.95 24.80 -21.52
C ALA A 36 -8.81 24.66 -20.24
N ALA A 37 -8.57 25.48 -19.21
CA ALA A 37 -9.37 25.48 -17.98
C ALA A 37 -10.84 25.84 -18.27
N ALA A 38 -11.09 26.84 -19.11
CA ALA A 38 -12.44 27.23 -19.52
C ALA A 38 -13.18 26.11 -20.28
N LEU A 39 -12.48 25.42 -21.20
CA LEU A 39 -13.02 24.26 -21.91
C LEU A 39 -13.36 23.10 -20.96
N LEU A 40 -12.52 22.85 -19.95
CA LEU A 40 -12.73 21.80 -18.96
C LEU A 40 -13.93 22.09 -18.05
N LYS A 41 -14.17 23.36 -17.69
CA LYS A 41 -15.39 23.78 -16.97
C LYS A 41 -16.65 23.50 -17.80
N GLY A 42 -16.62 23.84 -19.10
CA GLY A 42 -17.74 23.57 -20.01
C GLY A 42 -18.06 22.08 -20.20
N ASP A 43 -17.07 21.21 -20.00
CA ASP A 43 -17.16 19.75 -20.10
C ASP A 43 -17.48 19.05 -18.75
N GLY A 44 -17.77 19.83 -17.69
CA GLY A 44 -18.09 19.32 -16.35
C GLY A 44 -16.90 18.80 -15.54
N ARG A 45 -15.66 19.05 -15.99
CA ARG A 45 -14.41 18.66 -15.32
C ARG A 45 -13.85 19.81 -14.46
N GLU A 46 -14.68 20.34 -13.57
CA GLU A 46 -14.38 21.53 -12.76
C GLU A 46 -13.18 21.36 -11.82
N ASP A 47 -12.99 20.16 -11.28
CA ASP A 47 -11.85 19.84 -10.41
C ASP A 47 -10.51 20.05 -11.14
N ILE A 48 -10.43 19.60 -12.40
CA ILE A 48 -9.22 19.71 -13.21
C ILE A 48 -8.95 21.18 -13.58
N ALA A 49 -10.00 21.92 -13.95
CA ALA A 49 -9.89 23.34 -14.26
C ALA A 49 -9.41 24.15 -13.05
N SER A 50 -9.94 23.86 -11.86
CA SER A 50 -9.56 24.52 -10.61
C SER A 50 -8.08 24.28 -10.27
N VAL A 51 -7.58 23.07 -10.52
CA VAL A 51 -6.15 22.75 -10.33
C VAL A 51 -5.27 23.53 -11.30
N ILE A 52 -5.64 23.63 -12.58
CA ILE A 52 -4.88 24.40 -13.58
C ILE A 52 -4.83 25.88 -13.19
N GLU A 53 -5.96 26.48 -12.83
CA GLU A 53 -6.03 27.88 -12.40
C GLU A 53 -5.19 28.13 -11.14
N HIS A 54 -5.25 27.21 -10.17
CA HIS A 54 -4.43 27.29 -8.97
C HIS A 54 -2.93 27.21 -9.26
N MET A 55 -2.51 26.37 -10.21
CA MET A 55 -1.10 26.28 -10.65
C MET A 55 -0.63 27.54 -11.36
N LEU A 56 -1.50 28.19 -12.15
CA LEU A 56 -1.18 29.44 -12.84
C LEU A 56 -0.98 30.60 -11.84
N GLN A 57 -1.77 30.62 -10.76
CA GLN A 57 -1.67 31.63 -9.72
C GLN A 57 -0.51 31.39 -8.73
N ASN A 58 -0.08 30.15 -8.55
CA ASN A 58 0.92 29.75 -7.54
C ASN A 58 2.02 28.86 -8.17
N PRO A 59 2.87 29.39 -9.07
CA PRO A 59 3.89 28.62 -9.77
C PRO A 59 4.93 27.99 -8.83
N GLU A 60 5.19 28.60 -7.68
CA GLU A 60 6.06 28.06 -6.62
C GLU A 60 5.53 26.76 -5.98
N ALA A 61 4.21 26.56 -5.95
CA ALA A 61 3.60 25.33 -5.44
C ALA A 61 3.85 24.13 -6.38
N ALA A 62 4.19 24.37 -7.65
CA ALA A 62 4.40 23.31 -8.65
C ALA A 62 5.55 22.37 -8.27
N ALA A 63 6.62 22.89 -7.65
CA ALA A 63 7.76 22.07 -7.21
C ALA A 63 7.34 21.11 -6.09
N THR A 64 6.62 21.61 -5.08
CA THR A 64 6.10 20.84 -3.95
C THR A 64 5.11 19.76 -4.41
N ILE A 65 4.22 20.11 -5.33
CA ILE A 65 3.21 19.18 -5.85
C ILE A 65 3.85 18.09 -6.71
N LYS A 66 4.86 18.44 -7.52
CA LYS A 66 5.66 17.46 -8.27
C LYS A 66 6.36 16.48 -7.33
N GLU A 67 6.91 16.94 -6.21
CA GLU A 67 7.47 16.03 -5.19
C GLU A 67 6.40 15.13 -4.57
N MET A 68 5.21 15.66 -4.25
CA MET A 68 4.12 14.86 -3.69
C MET A 68 3.62 13.79 -4.65
N LEU A 69 3.51 14.10 -5.94
CA LEU A 69 3.10 13.14 -6.98
C LEU A 69 4.13 12.02 -7.20
N ASN A 70 5.41 12.31 -6.99
CA ASN A 70 6.49 11.35 -7.15
C ASN A 70 6.76 10.52 -5.88
N LYS A 71 6.17 10.88 -4.73
CA LYS A 71 6.30 10.06 -3.52
C LYS A 71 5.49 8.77 -3.70
N PRO A 72 6.09 7.59 -3.49
CA PRO A 72 5.32 6.35 -3.43
C PRO A 72 4.26 6.49 -2.33
N ALA A 73 3.08 5.90 -2.57
CA ALA A 73 1.95 5.96 -1.65
C ALA A 73 2.42 5.76 -0.20
N PRO A 74 1.95 6.58 0.75
CA PRO A 74 2.51 6.61 2.09
C PRO A 74 2.52 5.20 2.69
N SER A 75 3.72 4.73 3.03
CA SER A 75 3.90 3.50 3.79
C SER A 75 3.29 3.72 5.17
N THR A 76 2.36 2.87 5.58
CA THR A 76 1.79 2.97 6.92
C THR A 76 2.89 2.89 7.98
N ILE A 77 2.85 3.76 9.01
CA ILE A 77 3.90 3.84 10.04
C ILE A 77 4.08 2.48 10.72
N PHE A 78 2.96 1.83 11.03
CA PHE A 78 2.97 0.46 11.53
C PHE A 78 2.96 -0.53 10.36
N SER A 79 3.92 -1.47 10.36
CA SER A 79 3.80 -2.68 9.55
C SER A 79 2.64 -3.54 10.08
N PRO A 80 2.07 -4.45 9.26
CA PRO A 80 1.03 -5.37 9.69
C PRO A 80 1.42 -6.20 10.93
N GLU A 81 2.68 -6.62 11.03
CA GLU A 81 3.25 -7.42 12.13
C GLU A 81 3.40 -6.57 13.40
N LYS A 82 3.87 -5.32 13.27
CA LYS A 82 3.94 -4.38 14.41
C LYS A 82 2.55 -4.05 14.93
N ALA A 83 1.58 -3.84 14.05
CA ALA A 83 0.19 -3.60 14.42
C ALA A 83 -0.44 -4.83 15.10
N LEU A 84 -0.12 -6.04 14.65
CA LEU A 84 -0.51 -7.27 15.33
C LEU A 84 0.08 -7.35 16.74
N GLY A 85 1.38 -7.03 16.90
CA GLY A 85 2.04 -6.95 18.21
C GLY A 85 1.36 -5.94 19.14
N LEU A 86 0.99 -4.76 18.64
CA LEU A 86 0.23 -3.76 19.38
C LEU A 86 -1.15 -4.29 19.83
N LEU A 87 -1.87 -4.97 18.92
CA LEU A 87 -3.17 -5.58 19.20
C LEU A 87 -3.10 -6.56 20.37
N LEU A 88 -2.06 -7.40 20.40
CA LEU A 88 -1.79 -8.38 21.46
C LEU A 88 -1.37 -7.70 22.78
N SER A 89 -0.44 -6.75 22.70
CA SER A 89 0.09 -6.04 23.88
C SER A 89 -1.00 -5.27 24.63
N LEU A 90 -1.94 -4.67 23.89
CA LEU A 90 -3.06 -3.91 24.44
C LEU A 90 -4.33 -4.75 24.65
N LYS A 91 -4.29 -6.05 24.33
CA LYS A 91 -5.45 -6.97 24.38
C LYS A 91 -6.69 -6.42 23.67
N LEU A 92 -6.50 -5.74 22.54
CA LEU A 92 -7.59 -5.14 21.79
C LEU A 92 -8.41 -6.19 21.04
N SER A 93 -9.73 -6.02 21.05
CA SER A 93 -10.62 -6.73 20.13
C SER A 93 -10.46 -6.22 18.70
N LYS A 94 -10.92 -7.02 17.73
CA LYS A 94 -10.99 -6.61 16.31
C LYS A 94 -11.71 -5.27 16.16
N TRP A 95 -12.86 -5.11 16.81
CA TRP A 95 -13.68 -3.91 16.71
C TRP A 95 -12.97 -2.69 17.33
N GLN A 96 -12.38 -2.84 18.51
CA GLN A 96 -11.61 -1.77 19.15
C GLN A 96 -10.47 -1.28 18.26
N TYR A 97 -9.75 -2.20 17.60
CA TYR A 97 -8.69 -1.83 16.65
C TYR A 97 -9.22 -1.08 15.42
N ILE A 98 -10.33 -1.55 14.84
CA ILE A 98 -10.96 -0.89 13.69
C ILE A 98 -11.43 0.52 14.08
N THR A 99 -12.12 0.66 15.21
CA THR A 99 -12.58 1.95 15.73
C THR A 99 -11.42 2.89 16.06
N LEU A 100 -10.34 2.38 16.67
CA LEU A 100 -9.11 3.14 16.91
C LEU A 100 -8.58 3.70 15.60
N ARG A 101 -8.41 2.85 14.58
CA ARG A 101 -7.92 3.26 13.27
C ARG A 101 -8.83 4.31 12.62
N GLU A 102 -10.14 4.09 12.60
CA GLU A 102 -11.11 5.00 11.98
C GLU A 102 -11.14 6.36 12.69
N THR A 103 -11.06 6.35 14.02
CA THR A 103 -11.01 7.58 14.82
C THR A 103 -9.73 8.34 14.53
N THR A 104 -8.57 7.68 14.52
CA THR A 104 -7.28 8.31 14.15
C THR A 104 -7.31 8.92 12.74
N ILE A 105 -7.96 8.25 11.78
CA ILE A 105 -8.16 8.79 10.42
C ILE A 105 -9.06 10.03 10.42
N ARG A 106 -10.15 10.02 11.21
CA ARG A 106 -11.08 11.14 11.34
C ARG A 106 -10.41 12.36 11.96
N GLU A 107 -9.51 12.16 12.93
CA GLU A 107 -8.71 13.23 13.54
C GLU A 107 -7.53 13.69 12.65
N GLY A 108 -7.51 13.33 11.36
CA GLY A 108 -6.53 13.83 10.37
C GLY A 108 -5.22 13.03 10.30
N SER A 109 -5.01 12.05 11.18
CA SER A 109 -3.81 11.20 11.17
C SER A 109 -3.99 9.97 10.28
N LYS A 110 -3.95 10.20 8.97
CA LYS A 110 -3.97 9.11 7.98
C LYS A 110 -2.65 8.34 8.02
N GLU A 111 -2.70 7.04 7.71
CA GLU A 111 -1.53 6.18 7.52
C GLU A 111 -0.76 5.73 8.79
N ILE A 112 -1.30 5.91 10.01
CA ILE A 112 -0.66 5.34 11.20
C ILE A 112 -0.82 3.82 11.24
N TYR A 113 -2.07 3.34 11.26
CA TYR A 113 -2.40 1.94 11.43
C TYR A 113 -2.84 1.27 10.12
N PRO A 114 -2.29 0.08 9.79
CA PRO A 114 -2.75 -0.67 8.63
C PRO A 114 -4.18 -1.17 8.82
N SER A 115 -4.89 -1.47 7.72
CA SER A 115 -6.23 -2.04 7.81
C SER A 115 -6.21 -3.39 8.53
N TYR A 116 -7.32 -3.74 9.20
CA TYR A 116 -7.43 -5.02 9.88
C TYR A 116 -7.24 -6.21 8.93
N TYR A 117 -7.60 -6.07 7.64
CA TYR A 117 -7.32 -7.09 6.62
C TYR A 117 -5.83 -7.43 6.50
N LYS A 118 -4.94 -6.41 6.50
CA LYS A 118 -3.49 -6.62 6.46
C LYS A 118 -3.00 -7.30 7.75
N VAL A 119 -3.51 -6.87 8.91
CA VAL A 119 -3.19 -7.50 10.21
C VAL A 119 -3.65 -8.96 10.24
N GLN A 120 -4.83 -9.26 9.71
CA GLN A 120 -5.36 -10.61 9.61
C GLN A 120 -4.48 -11.49 8.71
N LYS A 121 -3.98 -10.96 7.58
CA LYS A 121 -3.02 -11.67 6.74
C LYS A 121 -1.73 -12.00 7.51
N ALA A 122 -1.20 -11.04 8.27
CA ALA A 122 -0.03 -11.27 9.13
C ALA A 122 -0.30 -12.33 10.21
N LYS A 123 -1.50 -12.35 10.81
CA LYS A 123 -1.92 -13.43 11.73
C LYS A 123 -1.91 -14.80 11.08
N LEU A 124 -2.45 -14.90 9.86
CA LEU A 124 -2.53 -16.16 9.11
C LEU A 124 -1.15 -16.70 8.73
N GLN A 125 -0.17 -15.81 8.47
CA GLN A 125 1.21 -16.21 8.20
C GLN A 125 1.89 -16.88 9.40
N CYS A 126 1.37 -16.66 10.62
CA CYS A 126 1.88 -17.30 11.84
C CYS A 126 1.23 -18.66 12.13
N TYR A 127 0.31 -19.15 11.30
CA TYR A 127 -0.33 -20.45 11.50
C TYR A 127 0.32 -21.54 10.66
N PRO A 128 0.52 -22.75 11.23
CA PRO A 128 0.96 -23.90 10.45
C PRO A 128 -0.14 -24.33 9.46
N PRO A 129 0.21 -25.13 8.43
CA PRO A 129 -0.78 -25.66 7.49
C PRO A 129 -1.89 -26.43 8.21
N LYS A 130 -3.14 -26.22 7.80
CA LYS A 130 -4.33 -26.81 8.45
C LYS A 130 -4.31 -28.34 8.49
N THR A 131 -3.63 -28.98 7.54
CA THR A 131 -3.46 -30.44 7.49
C THR A 131 -2.68 -31.01 8.67
N PHE A 132 -1.85 -30.19 9.32
CA PHE A 132 -1.01 -30.57 10.45
C PHE A 132 -1.57 -30.13 11.80
N VAL A 133 -2.79 -29.61 11.83
CA VAL A 133 -3.48 -29.15 13.04
C VAL A 133 -4.71 -30.01 13.27
N THR A 134 -4.79 -30.64 14.43
CA THR A 134 -5.95 -31.43 14.86
C THR A 134 -6.53 -30.81 16.11
N VAL A 135 -7.80 -30.42 16.05
CA VAL A 135 -8.55 -29.87 17.19
C VAL A 135 -9.76 -30.76 17.40
N THR A 136 -9.87 -31.31 18.61
CA THR A 136 -11.04 -32.06 19.10
C THR A 136 -11.74 -31.25 20.18
N ASP A 137 -12.88 -31.74 20.65
CA ASP A 137 -13.59 -31.23 21.83
C ASP A 137 -12.73 -31.19 23.11
N SER A 138 -11.75 -32.08 23.18
CA SER A 138 -10.94 -32.40 24.36
C SER A 138 -9.47 -32.02 24.23
N SER A 139 -8.95 -31.79 23.02
CA SER A 139 -7.52 -31.57 22.81
C SER A 139 -7.20 -30.76 21.56
N ALA A 140 -6.01 -30.16 21.54
CA ALA A 140 -5.44 -29.56 20.34
C ALA A 140 -4.02 -30.07 20.15
N LYS A 141 -3.68 -30.50 18.93
CA LYS A 141 -2.37 -31.06 18.57
C LYS A 141 -1.88 -30.46 17.27
N ILE A 142 -0.58 -30.23 17.19
CA ILE A 142 0.11 -29.77 15.98
C ILE A 142 1.27 -30.74 15.72
N ALA A 143 1.48 -31.12 14.45
CA ALA A 143 2.64 -31.94 14.11
C ALA A 143 3.94 -31.19 14.43
N LEU A 144 4.85 -31.82 15.18
CA LEU A 144 6.09 -31.17 15.63
C LEU A 144 6.95 -30.67 14.46
N GLN A 145 7.04 -31.43 13.35
CA GLN A 145 7.79 -31.01 12.18
C GLN A 145 7.24 -29.69 11.59
N ALA A 146 5.92 -29.60 11.42
CA ALA A 146 5.29 -28.39 10.89
C ALA A 146 5.49 -27.17 11.81
N LEU A 147 5.56 -27.39 13.13
CA LEU A 147 5.86 -26.34 14.09
C LEU A 147 7.32 -25.87 13.98
N LEU A 148 8.28 -26.79 13.88
CA LEU A 148 9.70 -26.47 13.75
C LEU A 148 9.98 -25.74 12.43
N ASP A 149 9.45 -26.23 11.31
CA ASP A 149 9.62 -25.61 9.99
C ASP A 149 9.07 -24.18 9.97
N LEU A 150 7.87 -23.97 10.52
CA LEU A 150 7.27 -22.64 10.66
C LEU A 150 8.14 -21.72 11.52
N THR A 151 8.67 -22.22 12.63
CA THR A 151 9.52 -21.46 13.55
C THR A 151 10.81 -21.01 12.85
N VAL A 152 11.46 -21.91 12.10
CA VAL A 152 12.68 -21.60 11.34
C VAL A 152 12.41 -20.51 10.30
N ASN A 153 11.35 -20.66 9.50
CA ASN A 153 10.99 -19.66 8.49
C ASN A 153 10.78 -18.27 9.12
N ARG A 154 10.05 -18.22 10.24
CA ARG A 154 9.79 -16.97 10.99
C ARG A 154 11.05 -16.37 11.61
N ILE A 155 12.01 -17.19 12.07
CA ILE A 155 13.30 -16.70 12.56
C ILE A 155 14.09 -16.05 11.42
N PHE A 156 14.15 -16.69 10.25
CA PHE A 156 14.87 -16.13 9.09
C PHE A 156 14.35 -14.75 8.67
N GLU A 157 13.04 -14.53 8.72
CA GLU A 157 12.43 -13.22 8.44
C GLU A 157 12.92 -12.10 9.39
N THR A 158 13.47 -12.44 10.56
CA THR A 158 13.98 -11.45 11.52
C THR A 158 15.49 -11.18 11.37
N ILE A 159 16.20 -12.00 10.61
CA ILE A 159 17.64 -11.84 10.36
C ILE A 159 17.82 -10.77 9.28
N ARG A 160 18.70 -9.79 9.52
CA ARG A 160 18.88 -8.61 8.64
C ARG A 160 19.36 -8.96 7.22
N SER A 161 20.12 -10.04 7.09
CA SER A 161 20.77 -10.47 5.85
C SER A 161 20.85 -12.00 5.81
N PRO A 162 19.73 -12.70 5.60
CA PRO A 162 19.70 -14.16 5.58
C PRO A 162 20.52 -14.72 4.41
N ASP A 163 20.63 -13.98 3.30
CA ASP A 163 21.37 -14.37 2.09
C ASP A 163 22.90 -14.38 2.29
N ALA A 164 23.40 -13.76 3.37
CA ALA A 164 24.81 -13.82 3.74
C ALA A 164 25.21 -15.19 4.33
N ILE A 165 24.22 -16.04 4.66
CA ILE A 165 24.42 -17.35 5.24
C ILE A 165 24.51 -18.37 4.10
N GLN A 166 25.73 -18.73 3.71
CA GLN A 166 26.01 -19.70 2.64
C GLN A 166 26.34 -21.10 3.16
N ASP A 167 25.94 -21.40 4.39
CA ASP A 167 26.19 -22.70 5.01
C ASP A 167 25.23 -23.76 4.47
N LYS A 168 25.79 -24.94 4.15
CA LYS A 168 25.01 -26.09 3.69
C LYS A 168 24.12 -26.70 4.78
N GLN A 169 24.43 -26.40 6.04
CA GLN A 169 23.72 -26.95 7.19
C GLN A 169 23.70 -25.93 8.33
N LEU A 170 22.53 -25.74 8.91
CA LEU A 170 22.32 -24.93 10.11
C LEU A 170 21.75 -25.80 11.21
N ILE A 171 22.14 -25.53 12.45
CA ILE A 171 21.72 -26.31 13.62
C ILE A 171 20.74 -25.46 14.44
N LEU A 172 19.47 -25.88 14.48
CA LEU A 172 18.48 -25.32 15.40
C LEU A 172 18.53 -26.09 16.72
N ILE A 173 18.99 -25.45 17.79
CA ILE A 173 18.94 -26.00 19.15
C ILE A 173 17.64 -25.53 19.81
N SER A 174 16.77 -26.47 20.15
CA SER A 174 15.42 -26.21 20.68
C SER A 174 15.25 -26.78 22.09
N LYS A 175 14.31 -26.21 22.87
CA LYS A 175 13.91 -26.70 24.19
C LYS A 175 12.42 -27.05 24.18
N TRP A 176 12.02 -28.10 24.89
CA TRP A 176 10.62 -28.51 25.02
C TRP A 176 10.30 -29.01 26.45
N GLY A 177 9.02 -29.08 26.80
CA GLY A 177 8.52 -29.52 28.10
C GLY A 177 6.99 -29.40 28.17
N PHE A 178 6.39 -29.82 29.29
CA PHE A 178 4.95 -29.74 29.55
C PHE A 178 4.70 -29.47 31.05
N ASP A 179 3.61 -28.75 31.36
CA ASP A 179 3.18 -28.41 32.72
C ASP A 179 1.64 -28.30 32.75
N GLY A 180 1.04 -28.38 33.95
CA GLY A 180 -0.42 -28.35 34.15
C GLY A 180 -0.86 -27.27 35.12
N ALA A 181 -2.01 -26.63 34.85
CA ALA A 181 -2.61 -25.62 35.71
C ALA A 181 -4.08 -25.96 36.00
N SER A 182 -4.54 -25.66 37.22
CA SER A 182 -5.96 -25.71 37.60
C SER A 182 -6.61 -24.33 37.38
N ASN A 183 -7.92 -24.33 37.11
CA ASN A 183 -8.68 -23.13 36.76
C ASN A 183 -9.80 -22.87 37.76
#